data_AF-A0A9P8CCD9-F1
#
_entry.id   AF-A0A9P8CCD9-F1
#
_cell.length_a   1.000
_cell.length_b   1.000
_cell.length_c   1.000
_cell.angle_alpha   90.00
_cell.angle_beta   90.00
_cell.angle_gamma   90.00
#
_symmetry.space_group_name_H-M   'P 1'
#
loop_
_entity.id
_entity.type
_entity.pdbx_description
1 polymer ?
#
loop_
_entity_poly.entity_id
_entity_poly.type
_entity_poly.pdbx_seq_one_letter_code
_entity_poly.pdbx_strand_id
1 'polypeptide(L)'
;HAITSTPAATTGPPKVRRLLRIDFKSPKDDYTFVQELRLNQGTLVCHRKNRLQHAVIRESFSPTPLQMLEKLAQIQHPNIADIPDVYFHDGNLCIVGEHLDVSLFDL
;
A
#
# COMPACT_ATOMS: atom_id res chain seq x y z
N HIS A 1 -23.59 -46.50 -21.14
CA HIS A 1 -23.09 -45.22 -21.68
C HIS A 1 -23.78 -44.08 -20.93
N ALA A 2 -23.06 -43.37 -20.05
CA ALA A 2 -23.50 -42.10 -19.49
C ALA A 2 -22.28 -41.18 -19.45
N ILE A 3 -22.35 -40.08 -20.20
CA ILE A 3 -21.28 -39.09 -20.36
C ILE A 3 -21.48 -38.06 -19.25
N THR A 4 -20.61 -38.07 -18.25
CA THR A 4 -20.60 -37.03 -17.22
C THR A 4 -19.73 -35.88 -17.72
N SER A 5 -20.37 -34.81 -18.17
CA SER A 5 -19.75 -33.56 -18.59
C SER A 5 -19.23 -32.78 -17.38
N THR A 6 -17.92 -32.59 -17.31
CA THR A 6 -17.24 -31.71 -16.35
C THR A 6 -17.60 -30.25 -16.63
N PRO A 7 -17.99 -29.43 -15.64
CA PRO A 7 -18.21 -28.00 -15.87
C PRO A 7 -16.88 -27.30 -16.14
N ALA A 8 -16.86 -26.50 -17.20
CA ALA A 8 -15.72 -25.68 -17.58
C ALA A 8 -15.37 -24.69 -16.46
N ALA A 9 -14.09 -24.65 -16.09
CA ALA A 9 -13.55 -23.65 -15.18
C ALA A 9 -13.86 -22.26 -15.75
N THR A 10 -14.68 -21.50 -15.03
CA THR A 10 -14.95 -20.10 -15.35
C THR A 10 -13.66 -19.32 -15.14
N THR A 11 -12.96 -19.02 -16.22
CA THR A 11 -11.85 -18.08 -16.21
C THR A 11 -12.42 -16.71 -15.86
N GLY A 12 -12.26 -16.30 -14.59
CA GLY A 12 -12.57 -14.94 -14.17
C GLY A 12 -11.83 -13.90 -15.04
N PRO A 13 -12.29 -12.64 -15.02
CA PRO A 13 -11.66 -11.58 -15.82
C PRO A 13 -10.15 -11.54 -15.55
N PRO A 14 -9.31 -11.27 -16.56
CA PRO A 14 -7.87 -11.19 -16.37
C PRO A 14 -7.58 -10.21 -15.25
N LYS A 15 -6.88 -10.65 -14.20
CA LYS A 15 -6.44 -9.79 -13.09
C LYS A 15 -5.63 -8.65 -13.70
N VAL A 16 -6.23 -7.46 -13.76
CA VAL A 16 -5.54 -6.25 -14.19
C VAL A 16 -4.35 -6.08 -13.27
N ARG A 17 -3.13 -6.14 -13.83
CA ARG A 17 -1.92 -5.86 -13.07
C ARG A 17 -2.01 -4.42 -12.58
N ARG A 18 -2.12 -4.22 -11.26
CA ARG A 18 -2.03 -2.89 -10.67
C ARG A 18 -0.63 -2.36 -10.94
N LEU A 19 -0.57 -1.24 -11.64
CA LEU A 19 0.67 -0.48 -11.77
C LEU A 19 0.81 0.41 -10.55
N LEU A 20 1.97 0.36 -9.93
CA LEU A 20 2.32 1.29 -8.87
C LEU A 20 2.80 2.59 -9.49
N ARG A 21 2.13 3.70 -9.17
CA ARG A 21 2.57 5.03 -9.59
C ARG A 21 3.44 5.64 -8.50
N ILE A 22 4.58 6.19 -8.89
CA ILE A 22 5.43 7.00 -8.01
C ILE A 22 5.24 8.46 -8.40
N ASP A 23 4.76 9.26 -7.46
CA ASP A 23 4.55 10.68 -7.64
C ASP A 23 5.78 11.49 -7.21
N PHE A 24 6.34 12.27 -8.12
CA PHE A 24 7.48 13.16 -7.87
C PHE A 24 7.03 14.51 -7.31
N LYS A 25 6.42 14.48 -6.12
CA LYS A 25 5.94 15.66 -5.39
C LYS A 25 5.95 15.40 -3.89
N SER A 26 5.71 16.43 -3.08
CA SER A 26 5.65 16.24 -1.64
C SER A 26 4.39 15.47 -1.23
N PRO A 27 4.47 14.43 -0.37
CA PRO A 27 3.26 13.82 0.20
C PRO A 27 2.43 14.83 1.00
N LYS A 28 3.06 15.91 1.47
CA LYS A 28 2.40 17.07 2.10
C LYS A 28 1.48 17.81 1.15
N ASP A 29 1.35 17.47 -0.12
CA ASP A 29 0.35 18.06 -1.03
C ASP A 29 -1.00 17.35 -0.92
N ASP A 30 -1.00 16.04 -0.66
CA ASP A 30 -2.20 15.21 -0.60
C ASP A 30 -2.59 14.81 0.83
N TYR A 31 -1.63 14.79 1.75
CA TYR A 31 -1.80 14.31 3.12
C TYR A 31 -1.55 15.41 4.17
N THR A 32 -2.26 15.29 5.30
CA THR A 32 -2.02 16.09 6.50
C THR A 32 -1.33 15.22 7.54
N PHE A 33 -0.20 15.70 8.05
CA PHE A 33 0.61 14.99 9.04
C PHE A 33 0.02 15.22 10.43
N VAL A 34 -0.27 14.14 11.14
CA VAL A 34 -0.97 14.20 12.43
C VAL A 34 0.00 13.95 13.57
N GLN A 35 0.75 12.83 13.52
CA GLN A 35 1.57 12.38 14.63
C GLN A 35 2.68 11.43 14.17
N GLU A 36 3.91 11.64 14.63
CA GLU A 36 4.98 10.64 14.50
C GLU A 36 4.67 9.42 15.39
N LEU A 37 4.71 8.22 14.80
CA LEU A 37 4.52 6.97 15.53
C LEU A 37 5.85 6.51 16.16
N ARG A 38 5.86 5.37 16.85
CA ARG A 38 7.09 4.84 17.46
C ARG A 38 8.19 4.62 16.41
N LEU A 39 9.43 4.46 16.88
CA LEU A 39 10.59 4.16 16.03
C LEU A 39 10.26 3.08 14.98
N ASN A 40 10.53 3.40 13.71
CA ASN A 40 10.29 2.58 12.52
C ASN A 40 8.82 2.32 12.12
N GLN A 41 7.85 2.93 12.80
CA GLN A 41 6.43 2.78 12.42
C GLN A 41 6.00 3.80 11.37
N GLY A 42 6.66 4.95 11.29
CA GLY A 42 6.37 6.02 10.33
C GLY A 42 5.60 7.17 10.96
N THR A 43 4.91 7.95 10.13
CA THR A 43 4.08 9.08 10.57
C THR A 43 2.63 8.83 10.23
N LEU A 44 1.74 8.99 11.21
CA LEU A 44 0.30 8.94 11.02
C LEU A 44 -0.16 10.18 10.23
N VAL A 45 -0.94 9.94 9.18
CA VAL A 45 -1.45 10.97 8.28
C VAL A 45 -2.92 10.74 7.95
N CYS A 46 -3.58 11.81 7.49
CA CYS A 46 -4.93 11.75 6.93
C CYS A 46 -4.92 12.29 5.50
N HIS A 47 -5.61 11.62 4.58
CA HIS A 47 -5.77 12.15 3.22
C HIS A 47 -6.62 13.43 3.25
N ARG A 48 -6.19 14.49 2.56
CA ARG A 48 -6.84 15.80 2.64
C ARG A 48 -8.27 15.81 2.10
N LYS A 49 -8.53 15.02 1.05
CA LYS A 49 -9.87 14.89 0.45
C LYS A 49 -10.73 13.85 1.17
N ASN A 50 -10.14 12.97 1.97
CA ASN A 50 -10.84 11.92 2.70
C ASN A 50 -10.24 11.74 4.09
N ARG A 51 -10.67 12.57 5.03
CA ARG A 51 -10.08 12.63 6.38
C ARG A 51 -10.36 11.40 7.25
N LEU A 52 -11.33 10.56 6.86
CA LEU A 52 -11.66 9.32 7.56
C LEU A 52 -10.64 8.20 7.26
N GLN A 53 -9.85 8.36 6.20
CA GLN A 53 -8.83 7.39 5.83
C GLN A 53 -7.52 7.74 6.53
N HIS A 54 -7.27 7.07 7.65
CA HIS A 54 -5.97 7.09 8.32
C HIS A 54 -4.98 6.23 7.53
N ALA A 55 -3.79 6.78 7.34
CA ALA A 55 -2.70 6.11 6.68
C ALA A 55 -1.40 6.38 7.43
N VAL A 56 -0.38 5.62 7.11
CA VAL A 56 0.96 5.78 7.67
C VAL A 56 1.93 6.02 6.53
N ILE A 57 2.70 7.09 6.63
CA ILE A 57 3.81 7.37 5.72
C ILE A 57 5.10 6.85 6.34
N ARG A 58 5.79 5.98 5.62
CA ARG A 58 7.13 5.51 5.96
C ARG A 58 8.12 6.03 4.93
N GLU A 59 9.21 6.61 5.41
CA GLU A 59 10.28 7.12 4.56
C GLU A 59 11.43 6.13 4.50
N SER A 60 11.96 5.94 3.30
CA SER A 60 13.16 5.15 3.05
C SER A 60 14.17 5.93 2.25
N PHE A 61 15.41 5.90 2.74
CA PHE A 61 16.61 6.41 2.08
C PHE A 61 17.33 5.33 1.26
N SER A 62 16.87 4.08 1.33
CA SER A 62 17.48 2.93 0.64
C SER A 62 16.77 2.63 -0.69
N PRO A 63 17.50 2.11 -1.71
CA PRO A 63 16.89 1.59 -2.94
C PRO A 63 16.21 0.22 -2.72
N THR A 64 16.54 -0.51 -1.66
CA THR A 64 15.99 -1.85 -1.39
C THR A 64 14.47 -1.87 -1.29
N PRO A 65 13.81 -0.93 -0.58
CA PRO A 65 12.36 -0.88 -0.53
C PRO A 65 11.69 -0.72 -1.89
N LEU A 66 12.31 -0.07 -2.88
CA LEU A 66 11.73 0.09 -4.22
C LEU A 66 11.56 -1.26 -4.94
N GLN A 67 12.56 -2.14 -4.86
CA GLN A 67 12.48 -3.50 -5.43
C GLN A 67 11.43 -4.37 -4.73
N MET A 68 11.28 -4.21 -3.42
CA MET A 68 10.29 -4.95 -2.63
C MET A 68 8.88 -4.43 -2.92
N LEU A 69 8.74 -3.12 -3.08
CA LEU A 69 7.51 -2.43 -3.35
C LEU A 69 6.90 -2.82 -4.70
N GLU A 70 7.71 -3.04 -5.74
CA GLU A 70 7.25 -3.59 -7.03
C GLU A 70 6.57 -4.96 -6.84
N LYS A 71 7.13 -5.83 -6.00
CA LYS A 71 6.56 -7.14 -5.69
C LYS A 71 5.29 -7.02 -4.87
N LEU A 72 5.28 -6.16 -3.85
CA LEU A 72 4.14 -5.96 -2.95
C LEU A 72 2.94 -5.31 -3.65
N ALA A 73 3.18 -4.37 -4.56
CA ALA A 73 2.11 -3.66 -5.29
C ALA A 73 1.25 -4.59 -6.17
N GLN A 74 1.77 -5.77 -6.53
CA GLN A 74 1.04 -6.78 -7.28
C GLN A 74 0.10 -7.62 -6.41
N ILE A 75 0.22 -7.53 -5.09
CA ILE A 75 -0.56 -8.32 -4.16
C ILE A 75 -1.82 -7.57 -3.78
N GLN A 76 -2.97 -8.16 -4.07
CA GLN A 76 -4.27 -7.70 -3.58
C GLN A 76 -4.92 -8.83 -2.79
N HIS A 77 -5.00 -8.65 -1.48
CA HIS A 77 -5.55 -9.63 -0.57
C HIS A 77 -6.11 -8.92 0.67
N PRO A 78 -7.29 -9.32 1.20
CA PRO A 78 -7.91 -8.65 2.34
C PRO A 78 -7.06 -8.62 3.62
N ASN A 79 -6.12 -9.56 3.76
CA ASN A 79 -5.22 -9.64 4.92
C ASN A 79 -3.85 -9.00 4.67
N ILE A 80 -3.68 -8.25 3.58
CA ILE A 80 -2.44 -7.56 3.25
C ILE A 80 -2.78 -6.08 3.11
N ALA A 81 -2.18 -5.27 3.97
CA ALA A 81 -2.40 -3.83 4.01
C ALA A 81 -2.12 -3.19 2.65
N ASP A 82 -3.01 -2.29 2.24
CA ASP A 82 -2.90 -1.65 0.93
C ASP A 82 -1.80 -0.58 0.88
N ILE A 83 -1.29 -0.33 -0.31
CA ILE A 83 -0.35 0.74 -0.65
C ILE A 83 -1.06 1.72 -1.59
N PRO A 84 -1.79 2.71 -1.05
CA PRO A 84 -2.58 3.62 -1.86
C PRO A 84 -1.71 4.51 -2.77
N ASP A 85 -0.67 5.12 -2.20
CA ASP A 85 0.17 6.10 -2.89
C ASP A 85 1.65 5.92 -2.53
N VAL A 86 2.52 6.32 -3.46
CA VAL A 86 3.97 6.32 -3.29
C VAL A 86 4.52 7.62 -3.84
N TYR A 87 5.40 8.25 -3.09
CA TYR A 87 6.03 9.51 -3.46
C TYR A 87 7.54 9.37 -3.49
N PHE A 88 8.17 10.15 -4.37
CA PHE A 88 9.60 10.40 -4.31
C PHE A 88 9.82 11.90 -4.14
N HIS A 89 10.34 12.29 -2.98
CA HIS A 89 10.49 13.69 -2.59
C HIS A 89 11.74 13.86 -1.73
N ASP A 90 12.53 14.90 -2.02
CA ASP A 90 13.73 15.25 -1.25
C ASP A 90 14.74 14.09 -1.10
N GLY A 91 14.92 13.31 -2.17
CA GLY A 91 15.79 12.13 -2.19
C GLY A 91 15.23 10.89 -1.49
N ASN A 92 14.01 10.97 -0.94
CA ASN A 92 13.41 9.93 -0.12
C ASN A 92 12.22 9.28 -0.82
N LEU A 93 12.12 7.97 -0.67
CA LEU A 93 10.92 7.23 -1.06
C LEU A 93 9.94 7.24 0.11
N CYS A 94 8.78 7.86 -0.07
CA CYS A 94 7.71 7.88 0.91
C CYS A 94 6.61 6.89 0.49
N ILE A 95 6.39 5.87 1.29
CA ILE A 95 5.38 4.83 1.02
C ILE A 95 4.20 5.09 1.95
N VAL A 96 3.02 5.31 1.38
CA VAL A 96 1.77 5.36 2.13
C VAL A 96 1.26 3.94 2.30
N GLY A 97 0.93 3.55 3.53
CA GLY A 97 0.25 2.30 3.83
C GLY A 97 -0.99 2.54 4.68
N GLU A 98 -1.89 1.55 4.70
CA GLU A 98 -3.02 1.53 5.65
C GLU A 98 -2.53 1.63 7.11
N HIS A 99 -3.23 2.42 7.93
CA HIS A 99 -2.98 2.44 9.36
C HIS A 99 -3.65 1.24 10.04
N LEU A 100 -2.87 0.45 10.76
CA LEU A 100 -3.36 -0.64 11.60
C LEU A 100 -3.21 -0.24 13.07
N ASP A 101 -4.31 -0.25 13.80
CA ASP A 101 -4.36 0.23 15.20
C ASP A 101 -3.53 -0.64 16.16
N VAL A 102 -3.34 -1.92 15.83
CA VAL A 102 -2.66 -2.91 16.67
C VAL A 102 -1.63 -3.70 15.90
N SER A 103 -0.53 -4.00 16.58
CA SER A 103 0.54 -4.86 16.08
C SER A 103 0.65 -6.08 16.97
N LEU A 104 0.89 -7.25 16.38
CA LEU A 104 1.17 -8.49 17.12
C LEU A 104 2.44 -8.38 17.98
N PHE A 105 3.34 -7.46 17.68
CA PHE A 105 4.52 -7.20 18.51
C PHE A 105 4.22 -6.45 19.81
N ASP A 106 3.03 -5.87 19.95
CA ASP A 106 2.58 -5.18 21.16
C ASP A 106 1.76 -6.10 22.11
N LEU A 107 1.59 -7.38 21.77
CA LEU A 107 0.98 -8.45 22.58
C LEU A 107 2.04 -9.24 23.36
#